data_AF-A0AAV0GRJ9-F1
#
_entry.id   AF-A0AAV0GRJ9-F1
#
_cell.length_a   1.000
_cell.length_b   1.000
_cell.length_c   1.000
_cell.angle_alpha   90.00
_cell.angle_beta   90.00
_cell.angle_gamma   90.00
#
_symmetry.space_group_name_H-M   'P 1'
#
loop_
_entity.id
_entity.type
_entity.pdbx_description
1 polymer ?
#
loop_
_entity_poly.entity_id
_entity_poly.type
_entity_poly.pdbx_seq_one_letter_code
_entity_poly.pdbx_strand_id
1 'polypeptide(L)'
;MKWVELKMGELGVLSNPNYKITALLDHLAMITVQTDARGIFDCKPLGNFVMNPQNGLTIKPFRKAHANRDSDQELVKLTEYLLAIAELDDISTLDHSKWKYYAEDGSKRRRHA
;
A
#
# COMPACT_ATOMS: atom_id res chain seq x y z
N MET A 1 -3.87 7.67 -18.37
CA MET A 1 -4.57 8.39 -17.29
C MET A 1 -6.07 8.13 -17.23
N LYS A 2 -6.80 8.15 -18.36
CA LYS A 2 -8.28 8.01 -18.44
C LYS A 2 -8.90 6.95 -17.52
N TRP A 3 -8.32 5.75 -17.44
CA TRP A 3 -8.87 4.67 -16.62
C TRP A 3 -8.72 4.92 -15.11
N VAL A 4 -7.59 5.49 -14.67
CA VAL A 4 -7.33 5.79 -13.26
C VAL A 4 -8.29 6.86 -12.77
N GLU A 5 -8.45 7.95 -13.54
CA GLU A 5 -9.37 9.04 -13.20
C GLU A 5 -10.83 8.56 -13.13
N LEU A 6 -11.26 7.74 -14.12
CA LEU A 6 -12.61 7.18 -14.14
C LEU A 6 -12.88 6.35 -12.89
N LYS A 7 -11.97 5.43 -12.51
CA LYS A 7 -12.16 4.58 -11.32
C LYS A 7 -12.07 5.34 -10.00
N MET A 8 -11.16 6.30 -9.89
CA MET A 8 -11.08 7.15 -8.71
C MET A 8 -12.32 8.06 -8.58
N GLY A 9 -12.95 8.43 -9.70
CA GLY A 9 -14.24 9.11 -9.74
C GLY A 9 -15.41 8.23 -9.30
N GLU A 10 -15.55 7.02 -9.88
CA GLU A 10 -16.61 6.06 -9.54
C GLU A 10 -16.58 5.66 -8.05
N LEU A 11 -15.38 5.53 -7.48
CA LEU A 11 -15.20 5.22 -6.06
C LEU A 11 -15.33 6.44 -5.13
N GLY A 12 -15.57 7.64 -5.67
CA GLY A 12 -15.70 8.87 -4.88
C GLY A 12 -14.41 9.32 -4.20
N VAL A 13 -13.25 8.84 -4.66
CA VAL A 13 -11.94 9.11 -4.02
C VAL A 13 -11.47 10.54 -4.29
N LEU A 14 -11.70 11.06 -5.50
CA LEU A 14 -11.22 12.39 -5.90
C LEU A 14 -12.04 13.54 -5.30
N SER A 15 -13.30 13.30 -4.95
CA SER A 15 -14.25 14.31 -4.46
C SER A 15 -14.47 14.26 -2.95
N ASN A 16 -13.65 13.51 -2.20
CA ASN A 16 -13.83 13.36 -0.77
C ASN A 16 -13.48 14.66 0.00
N PRO A 17 -14.29 15.09 0.99
CA PRO A 17 -13.98 16.25 1.82
C PRO A 17 -12.94 15.95 2.92
N ASN A 18 -12.77 14.69 3.33
CA ASN A 18 -11.94 14.31 4.48
C ASN A 18 -10.46 14.11 4.15
N TYR A 19 -10.10 14.00 2.87
CA TYR A 19 -8.72 13.83 2.43
C TYR A 19 -8.52 14.37 1.02
N LYS A 20 -7.25 14.45 0.60
CA LYS A 20 -6.83 14.82 -0.77
C LYS A 20 -5.80 13.83 -1.28
N ILE A 21 -5.81 13.61 -2.59
CA ILE A 21 -4.81 12.79 -3.28
C ILE A 21 -3.78 13.73 -3.91
N THR A 22 -2.50 13.54 -3.59
CA THR A 22 -1.42 14.43 -4.05
C THR A 22 -1.20 14.36 -5.56
N ALA A 23 -1.16 13.15 -6.11
CA ALA A 23 -0.95 12.94 -7.55
C ALA A 23 -1.49 11.56 -7.99
N LEU A 24 -1.76 11.43 -9.28
CA LEU A 24 -2.13 10.16 -9.92
C LEU A 24 -1.01 9.76 -10.88
N LEU A 25 -0.55 8.50 -10.79
CA LEU A 25 0.48 7.93 -11.66
C LEU A 25 -0.07 6.69 -12.36
N ASP A 26 0.02 6.64 -13.69
CA ASP A 26 -0.38 5.49 -14.49
C ASP A 26 0.80 4.62 -14.92
N HIS A 27 0.56 3.73 -15.89
CA HIS A 27 1.55 2.82 -16.42
C HIS A 27 2.65 3.51 -17.23
N LEU A 28 2.45 4.75 -17.71
CA LEU A 28 3.48 5.48 -18.47
C LEU A 28 4.66 5.88 -17.58
N ALA A 29 4.47 5.92 -16.27
CA ALA A 29 5.54 6.11 -15.30
C ALA A 29 6.30 4.80 -14.97
N MET A 30 5.94 3.67 -15.60
CA MET A 30 6.69 2.42 -15.46
C MET A 30 7.95 2.46 -16.31
N ILE A 31 8.99 1.79 -15.82
CA ILE A 31 10.24 1.58 -16.52
C ILE A 31 10.40 0.09 -16.85
N THR A 32 11.01 -0.21 -17.98
CA THR A 32 11.40 -1.56 -18.36
C THR A 32 12.77 -1.85 -17.78
N VAL A 33 12.88 -2.95 -17.01
CA VAL A 33 14.13 -3.39 -16.39
C VAL A 33 14.47 -4.77 -16.91
N GLN A 34 15.77 -4.98 -17.18
CA GLN A 34 16.32 -6.28 -17.49
C GLN A 34 17.14 -6.78 -16.30
N THR A 35 16.87 -8.00 -15.86
CA THR A 35 17.65 -8.67 -14.82
C THR A 35 17.98 -10.10 -15.24
N ASP A 36 19.12 -10.61 -14.81
CA ASP A 36 19.52 -11.99 -15.15
C ASP A 36 18.58 -13.03 -14.52
N ALA A 37 18.03 -12.73 -13.34
CA ALA A 37 17.19 -13.66 -12.58
C ALA A 37 15.72 -13.74 -13.07
N ARG A 38 15.17 -12.66 -13.65
CA ARG A 38 13.74 -12.57 -14.00
C ARG A 38 13.49 -12.16 -15.44
N GLY A 39 14.53 -11.94 -16.24
CA GLY A 39 14.40 -11.45 -17.61
C GLY A 39 13.96 -9.99 -17.65
N ILE A 40 13.24 -9.63 -18.72
CA ILE A 40 12.74 -8.28 -18.99
C ILE A 40 11.33 -8.14 -18.41
N PHE A 41 11.11 -7.12 -17.59
CA PHE A 41 9.80 -6.82 -17.01
C PHE A 41 9.61 -5.31 -16.77
N ASP A 42 8.35 -4.88 -16.76
CA ASP A 42 8.01 -3.50 -16.44
C ASP A 42 7.71 -3.33 -14.95
N CYS A 43 8.24 -2.27 -14.35
CA CYS A 43 7.99 -1.95 -12.96
C CYS A 43 7.79 -0.45 -12.75
N LYS A 44 6.91 -0.09 -11.81
CA LYS A 44 6.92 1.27 -11.25
C LYS A 44 8.14 1.37 -10.33
N PRO A 45 9.12 2.25 -10.59
CA PRO A 45 10.38 2.27 -9.87
C PRO A 45 10.21 2.48 -8.35
N LEU A 46 9.14 3.15 -7.93
CA LEU A 46 8.77 3.36 -6.51
C LEU A 46 7.53 2.58 -6.07
N GLY A 47 6.76 1.98 -6.99
CA GLY A 47 5.44 1.40 -6.71
C GLY A 47 5.32 -0.11 -6.95
N ASN A 48 6.20 -0.68 -7.79
CA ASN A 48 6.34 -2.12 -7.97
C ASN A 48 7.69 -2.48 -7.35
N PHE A 49 7.60 -3.03 -6.14
CA PHE A 49 8.70 -3.21 -5.20
C PHE A 49 9.74 -4.26 -5.61
N VAL A 50 9.79 -4.67 -6.87
CA VAL A 50 10.88 -5.54 -7.38
C VAL A 50 12.22 -4.81 -7.25
N MET A 51 12.24 -3.50 -7.52
CA MET A 51 13.44 -2.66 -7.42
C MET A 51 13.59 -1.96 -6.06
N ASN A 52 12.55 -1.97 -5.23
CA ASN A 52 12.57 -1.44 -3.86
C ASN A 52 11.78 -2.36 -2.90
N PRO A 53 12.31 -3.58 -2.61
CA PRO A 53 11.57 -4.60 -1.87
C PRO A 53 11.34 -4.25 -0.40
N GLN A 54 12.21 -3.41 0.18
CA GLN A 54 12.10 -2.99 1.58
C GLN A 54 10.90 -2.06 1.81
N ASN A 55 10.57 -1.18 0.87
CA ASN A 55 9.45 -0.24 1.02
C ASN A 55 8.11 -0.80 0.51
N GLY A 56 8.08 -2.09 0.17
CA GLY A 56 6.90 -2.77 -0.36
C GLY A 56 6.06 -3.43 0.71
N LEU A 57 4.79 -3.05 0.79
CA LEU A 57 3.80 -3.73 1.63
C LEU A 57 2.82 -4.49 0.75
N THR A 58 2.81 -5.82 0.90
CA THR A 58 1.86 -6.68 0.18
C THR A 58 0.55 -6.77 0.94
N ILE A 59 -0.55 -6.35 0.31
CA ILE A 59 -1.91 -6.49 0.81
C ILE A 59 -2.65 -7.63 0.12
N LYS A 60 -3.61 -8.22 0.82
CA LYS A 60 -4.50 -9.25 0.24
C LYS A 60 -5.39 -8.63 -0.85
N PRO A 61 -5.50 -9.25 -2.04
CA PRO A 61 -6.39 -8.74 -3.07
C PRO A 61 -7.86 -8.88 -2.65
N PHE A 62 -8.64 -7.80 -2.77
CA PHE A 62 -10.08 -7.85 -2.57
C PHE A 62 -10.77 -8.48 -3.78
N ARG A 63 -11.39 -9.65 -3.59
CA ARG A 63 -12.05 -10.44 -4.65
C ARG A 63 -13.47 -10.82 -4.21
N LYS A 64 -14.37 -11.04 -5.17
CA LYS A 64 -15.78 -11.42 -4.93
C LYS A 64 -16.46 -10.48 -3.92
N ALA A 65 -16.52 -9.19 -4.27
CA ALA A 65 -17.03 -8.14 -3.39
C ALA A 65 -18.44 -8.45 -2.83
N HIS A 66 -19.32 -9.03 -3.64
CA HIS A 66 -20.68 -9.41 -3.23
C HIS A 66 -20.71 -10.43 -2.07
N ALA A 67 -19.67 -11.24 -1.89
CA ALA A 67 -19.59 -12.26 -0.84
C ALA A 67 -18.68 -11.84 0.33
N ASN A 68 -17.66 -11.02 0.05
CA ASN A 68 -16.58 -10.75 1.01
C ASN A 68 -16.62 -9.33 1.60
N ARG A 69 -17.49 -8.43 1.11
CA ARG A 69 -17.53 -7.03 1.55
C ARG A 69 -17.75 -6.84 3.05
N ASP A 70 -18.50 -7.74 3.68
CA ASP A 70 -18.90 -7.59 5.08
C ASP A 70 -17.87 -8.18 6.06
N SER A 71 -16.97 -9.05 5.58
CA SER A 71 -15.97 -9.73 6.40
C SER A 71 -14.54 -9.24 6.15
N ASP A 72 -14.28 -8.51 5.05
CA ASP A 72 -12.96 -7.97 4.77
C ASP A 72 -12.62 -6.83 5.73
N GLN A 73 -11.47 -6.94 6.41
CA GLN A 73 -10.95 -5.97 7.37
C GLN A 73 -9.51 -5.57 7.01
N GLU A 74 -9.06 -5.85 5.78
CA GLU A 74 -7.67 -5.66 5.39
C GLU A 74 -7.25 -4.18 5.49
N LEU A 75 -8.09 -3.27 4.99
CA LEU A 75 -7.82 -1.82 5.03
C LEU A 75 -7.92 -1.21 6.43
N VAL A 76 -8.74 -1.79 7.31
CA VAL A 76 -8.82 -1.38 8.73
C VAL A 76 -7.49 -1.69 9.41
N LYS A 77 -7.01 -2.93 9.30
CA LYS A 77 -5.70 -3.33 9.83
C LYS A 77 -4.55 -2.54 9.21
N LEU A 78 -4.64 -2.23 7.92
CA LEU A 78 -3.64 -1.40 7.24
C LEU A 78 -3.61 0.00 7.83
N THR A 79 -4.75 0.57 8.16
CA THR A 79 -4.85 1.90 8.78
C THR A 79 -4.19 1.89 10.16
N GLU A 80 -4.48 0.88 10.99
CA GLU A 80 -3.83 0.70 12.31
C GLU A 80 -2.30 0.60 12.17
N TYR A 81 -1.83 -0.17 11.19
CA TYR A 81 -0.40 -0.32 10.91
C TYR A 81 0.24 1.02 10.49
N LEU A 82 -0.36 1.73 9.53
CA LEU A 82 0.16 3.02 9.05
C LEU A 82 0.22 4.05 10.17
N LEU A 83 -0.79 4.12 11.04
CA LEU A 83 -0.78 4.99 12.22
C LEU A 83 0.28 4.58 13.24
N ALA A 84 0.57 3.29 13.38
CA ALA A 84 1.59 2.80 14.31
C ALA A 84 3.03 3.11 13.86
N ILE A 85 3.25 3.26 12.55
CA ILE A 85 4.58 3.58 11.99
C ILE A 85 4.74 5.06 11.63
N ALA A 86 3.66 5.86 11.66
CA ALA A 86 3.66 7.25 11.23
C ALA A 86 4.60 8.16 12.03
N GLU A 87 4.89 7.81 13.28
CA GLU A 87 5.78 8.55 14.19
C GLU A 87 7.25 8.12 14.07
N LEU A 88 7.58 7.13 13.23
CA LEU A 88 8.96 6.67 13.05
C LEU A 88 9.69 7.57 12.04
N ASP A 89 10.87 8.06 12.43
CA ASP A 89 11.73 8.85 11.54
C ASP A 89 12.34 8.01 10.40
N ASP A 90 12.55 6.71 10.64
CA ASP A 90 13.12 5.77 9.66
C ASP A 90 12.33 4.46 9.62
N ILE A 91 11.73 4.18 8.47
CA ILE A 91 10.95 2.98 8.20
C ILE A 91 11.77 1.86 7.55
N SER A 92 13.04 2.10 7.19
CA SER A 92 13.90 1.12 6.50
C SER A 92 14.20 -0.12 7.36
N THR A 93 14.06 0.01 8.69
CA THR A 93 14.28 -1.04 9.67
C THR A 93 13.07 -1.98 9.83
N LEU A 94 11.93 -1.67 9.21
CA LEU A 94 10.71 -2.43 9.37
C LEU A 94 10.66 -3.65 8.46
N ASP A 95 10.26 -4.79 9.01
CA ASP A 95 9.91 -5.98 8.24
C ASP A 95 8.42 -5.95 7.87
N HIS A 96 8.12 -5.43 6.68
CA HIS A 96 6.76 -5.36 6.16
C HIS A 96 6.14 -6.72 5.85
N SER A 97 6.87 -7.85 5.88
CA SER A 97 6.25 -9.17 5.67
C SER A 97 5.28 -9.56 6.80
N LYS A 98 5.46 -8.98 7.99
CA LYS A 98 4.68 -9.25 9.22
C LYS A 98 3.82 -8.07 9.65
N TRP A 99 3.56 -7.12 8.77
CA TRP A 99 2.84 -5.87 9.06
C TRP A 99 1.49 -6.10 9.78
N LYS A 100 0.80 -7.21 9.50
CA LYS A 100 -0.50 -7.57 10.13
C LYS A 100 -0.41 -7.85 11.63
N TYR A 101 0.75 -8.26 12.13
CA TYR A 101 0.99 -8.57 13.53
C TYR A 101 1.60 -7.38 14.29
N TYR A 102 2.00 -6.33 13.57
CA TYR A 102 2.69 -5.18 14.15
C TYR A 102 1.78 -4.37 15.10
N ALA A 103 0.48 -4.28 14.80
CA ALA A 103 -0.50 -3.56 15.62
C ALA A 103 -0.69 -4.20 17.03
N GLU A 104 -0.52 -5.52 17.15
CA GLU A 104 -0.63 -6.22 18.43
C GLU A 104 0.53 -5.88 19.38
N ASP A 105 1.71 -5.57 18.84
CA ASP A 105 2.92 -5.29 19.63
C ASP A 105 3.11 -3.79 19.91
N GLY A 106 2.60 -2.90 19.04
CA GLY A 106 2.58 -1.44 19.27
C GLY A 106 1.79 -1.01 20.52
N SER A 107 0.75 -1.78 20.88
CA SER A 107 -0.02 -1.61 22.11
C SER A 107 0.84 -1.76 23.39
N LYS A 108 1.95 -2.50 23.34
CA LYS A 108 2.90 -2.62 24.46
C LYS A 108 3.87 -1.46 24.51
N ARG A 109 4.32 -0.94 23.35
CA ARG A 109 5.26 0.20 23.27
C ARG A 109 4.62 1.51 23.75
N ARG A 110 3.36 1.77 23.38
CA ARG A 110 2.59 2.93 23.86
C ARG A 110 2.31 2.95 25.37
N ARG A 111 2.45 1.82 26.07
CA ARG A 111 2.29 1.74 27.54
C ARG A 111 3.57 2.02 28.33
N HIS A 112 4.71 2.13 27.65
CA HIS A 112 6.02 2.35 28.28
C HIS A 112 6.69 3.65 27.83
N ALA A 113 5.96 4.55 27.17
CA ALA A 113 6.38 5.92 26.89
C ALA A 113 5.69 6.88 27.87
#